data_AF-A0A2A5SBZ3-F1
#
_entry.id   AF-A0A2A5SBZ3-F1
#
_cell.length_a   1.000
_cell.length_b   1.000
_cell.length_c   1.000
_cell.angle_alpha   90.00
_cell.angle_beta   90.00
_cell.angle_gamma   90.00
#
_symmetry.space_group_name_H-M   'P 1'
#
loop_
_entity.id
_entity.type
_entity.pdbx_description
1 polymer ?
#
loop_
_entity_poly.entity_id
_entity_poly.type
_entity_poly.pdbx_seq_one_letter_code
_entity_poly.pdbx_strand_id
1 'polypeptide(L)'
;MENNIKKLRKAMKFSQEDLARLTHSTRQSINAVENNKYDPSLDLAFKIAKALNVEVDEIFIKKTKSDEADFELWCEKYSCELWQNQKQKTPTS
;
A
#
# COMPACT_ATOMS: atom_id res chain seq x y z
N MET A 1 4.15 -6.39 4.16
CA MET A 1 3.16 -5.28 4.29
C MET A 1 2.04 -5.70 5.25
N GLU A 2 1.28 -4.80 5.90
CA GLU A 2 0.03 -5.21 6.58
C GLU A 2 -1.10 -5.24 5.55
N ASN A 3 -2.05 -6.18 5.65
CA ASN A 3 -3.13 -6.29 4.67
C ASN A 3 -4.50 -6.62 5.30
N ASN A 4 -5.57 -6.17 4.62
CA ASN A 4 -6.96 -6.39 5.02
C ASN A 4 -7.70 -7.46 4.19
N ILE A 5 -6.98 -8.23 3.36
CA ILE A 5 -7.56 -9.15 2.37
C ILE A 5 -8.54 -10.11 3.02
N LYS A 6 -8.15 -10.76 4.14
CA LYS A 6 -9.00 -11.74 4.83
C LYS A 6 -10.31 -11.14 5.32
N LYS A 7 -10.30 -9.90 5.79
CA LYS A 7 -11.50 -9.19 6.28
C LYS A 7 -12.43 -8.89 5.12
N LEU A 8 -11.91 -8.27 4.06
CA LEU A 8 -12.66 -7.88 2.86
C LEU A 8 -13.24 -9.10 2.14
N ARG A 9 -12.42 -10.13 1.94
CA ARG A 9 -12.84 -11.40 1.34
C ARG A 9 -13.99 -12.05 2.10
N LYS A 10 -13.93 -12.08 3.44
CA LYS A 10 -15.00 -12.62 4.27
C LYS A 10 -16.29 -11.78 4.20
N ALA A 11 -16.18 -10.46 4.11
CA ALA A 11 -17.35 -9.60 3.92
C ALA A 11 -18.09 -9.92 2.60
N MET A 12 -17.34 -10.31 1.57
CA MET A 12 -17.90 -10.79 0.29
C MET A 12 -18.29 -12.28 0.28
N LYS A 13 -18.19 -12.98 1.42
CA LYS A 13 -18.43 -14.43 1.56
C LYS A 13 -17.55 -15.31 0.66
N PHE A 14 -16.39 -14.82 0.25
CA PHE A 14 -15.44 -15.59 -0.56
C PHE A 14 -14.55 -16.46 0.32
N SER A 15 -14.26 -17.68 -0.13
CA SER A 15 -13.16 -18.50 0.36
C SER A 15 -11.83 -18.06 -0.29
N GLN A 16 -10.69 -18.53 0.24
CA GLN A 16 -9.39 -18.28 -0.41
C GLN A 16 -9.35 -18.85 -1.83
N GLU A 17 -10.05 -19.96 -2.08
CA GLU A 17 -10.17 -20.59 -3.40
C GLU A 17 -10.99 -19.72 -4.36
N ASP A 18 -12.06 -19.08 -3.88
CA ASP A 18 -12.86 -18.15 -4.68
C ASP A 18 -12.03 -16.96 -5.14
N LEU A 19 -11.30 -16.33 -4.21
CA LEU A 19 -10.44 -15.20 -4.52
C LEU A 19 -9.29 -15.61 -5.46
N ALA A 20 -8.74 -16.81 -5.28
CA ALA A 20 -7.71 -17.36 -6.16
C ALA A 20 -8.22 -17.51 -7.60
N ARG A 21 -9.43 -18.04 -7.79
CA ARG A 21 -10.08 -18.12 -9.11
C ARG A 21 -10.28 -16.75 -9.75
N LEU A 22 -10.79 -15.78 -9.00
CA LEU A 22 -11.06 -14.42 -9.50
C LEU A 22 -9.78 -13.66 -9.89
N THR A 23 -8.66 -13.98 -9.25
CA THR A 23 -7.36 -13.33 -9.47
C THR A 23 -6.42 -14.14 -10.37
N HIS A 24 -6.90 -15.26 -10.93
CA HIS A 24 -6.09 -16.20 -11.71
C HIS A 24 -4.80 -16.61 -11.01
N SER A 25 -4.89 -16.83 -9.69
CA SER A 25 -3.78 -17.22 -8.82
C SER A 25 -4.09 -18.53 -8.13
N THR A 26 -3.13 -19.09 -7.41
CA THR A 26 -3.38 -20.29 -6.60
C THR A 26 -3.92 -19.92 -5.22
N ARG A 27 -4.69 -20.82 -4.59
CA ARG A 27 -5.12 -20.65 -3.20
C ARG A 27 -3.94 -20.47 -2.25
N GLN A 28 -2.83 -21.16 -2.52
CA GLN A 28 -1.58 -21.04 -1.79
C GLN A 28 -1.00 -19.62 -1.92
N SER A 29 -1.07 -19.02 -3.10
CA SER A 29 -0.69 -17.63 -3.36
C SER A 29 -1.50 -16.68 -2.50
N ILE A 30 -2.84 -16.77 -2.55
CA ILE A 30 -3.74 -15.95 -1.74
C ILE A 30 -3.47 -16.13 -0.25
N ASN A 31 -3.32 -17.37 0.21
CA ASN A 31 -3.00 -17.67 1.61
C ASN A 31 -1.66 -17.07 2.04
N ALA A 32 -0.63 -17.13 1.19
CA ALA A 32 0.67 -16.58 1.48
C ALA A 32 0.63 -15.05 1.60
N VAL A 33 -0.07 -14.38 0.67
CA VAL A 33 -0.27 -12.92 0.71
C VAL A 33 -1.09 -12.52 1.94
N GLU A 34 -2.22 -13.19 2.21
CA GLU A 34 -3.07 -12.91 3.38
C GLU A 34 -2.29 -12.99 4.71
N ASN A 35 -1.33 -13.92 4.80
CA ASN A 35 -0.50 -14.12 6.00
C ASN A 35 0.87 -13.44 5.91
N ASN A 36 1.04 -12.45 5.01
CA ASN A 36 2.25 -11.65 4.87
C ASN A 36 3.53 -12.48 4.68
N LYS A 37 3.43 -13.64 4.00
CA LYS A 37 4.58 -14.49 3.70
C LYS A 37 5.47 -13.89 2.61
N TYR A 38 4.90 -13.08 1.73
CA TYR A 38 5.60 -12.24 0.76
C TYR A 38 4.67 -11.09 0.34
N ASP A 39 5.26 -10.04 -0.26
CA ASP A 39 4.50 -8.95 -0.86
C ASP A 39 4.10 -9.31 -2.31
N PRO A 40 2.82 -9.21 -2.68
CA PRO A 40 2.35 -9.61 -4.00
C PRO A 40 2.96 -8.74 -5.11
N SER A 41 2.98 -9.27 -6.33
CA SER A 41 3.27 -8.42 -7.50
C SER A 41 2.22 -7.32 -7.64
N LEU A 42 2.59 -6.22 -8.31
CA LEU A 42 1.68 -5.12 -8.57
C LEU A 42 0.41 -5.59 -9.31
N ASP A 43 0.58 -6.48 -10.30
CA ASP A 43 -0.52 -7.11 -11.03
C ASP A 43 -1.47 -7.90 -10.11
N LEU A 44 -0.93 -8.72 -9.20
CA LEU A 44 -1.73 -9.48 -8.24
C LEU A 44 -2.45 -8.54 -7.26
N ALA A 45 -1.79 -7.48 -6.79
CA ALA A 45 -2.39 -6.48 -5.92
C ALA A 45 -3.62 -5.82 -6.57
N PHE A 46 -3.49 -5.37 -7.83
CA PHE A 46 -4.61 -4.78 -8.58
C PHE A 46 -5.72 -5.79 -8.87
N LYS A 47 -5.39 -7.06 -9.16
CA LYS A 47 -6.40 -8.11 -9.34
C LYS A 47 -7.18 -8.37 -8.06
N ILE A 48 -6.52 -8.41 -6.90
CA ILE A 48 -7.18 -8.57 -5.60
C ILE A 48 -8.10 -7.37 -5.31
N ALA A 49 -7.64 -6.15 -5.56
CA ALA A 49 -8.43 -4.93 -5.43
C ALA A 49 -9.70 -4.98 -6.28
N LYS A 50 -9.56 -5.31 -7.57
CA LYS A 50 -10.68 -5.48 -8.48
C LYS A 50 -11.64 -6.58 -8.03
N ALA A 51 -11.14 -7.74 -7.60
CA ALA A 51 -11.95 -8.86 -7.16
C ALA A 51 -12.73 -8.56 -5.87
N LEU A 52 -12.19 -7.70 -5.00
CA LEU A 52 -12.80 -7.29 -3.75
C LEU A 52 -13.60 -5.98 -3.85
N ASN A 53 -13.61 -5.35 -5.04
CA ASN A 53 -14.29 -4.09 -5.33
C ASN A 53 -13.91 -2.95 -4.37
N VAL A 54 -12.61 -2.79 -4.15
CA VAL A 54 -12.01 -1.73 -3.32
C VAL A 54 -10.73 -1.20 -3.98
N GLU A 55 -10.18 -0.11 -3.48
CA GLU A 55 -8.88 0.39 -3.91
C GLU A 55 -7.71 -0.42 -3.31
N VAL A 56 -6.54 -0.36 -3.96
CA VAL A 56 -5.33 -1.06 -3.50
C VAL A 56 -4.91 -0.59 -2.10
N ASP A 57 -5.05 0.71 -1.83
CA ASP A 57 -4.67 1.33 -0.56
C ASP A 57 -5.55 0.88 0.62
N GLU A 58 -6.81 0.47 0.34
CA GLU A 58 -7.68 -0.12 1.37
C GLU A 58 -7.24 -1.55 1.76
N ILE A 59 -6.60 -2.25 0.82
CA ILE A 59 -6.13 -3.61 1.02
C ILE A 59 -4.77 -3.63 1.72
N PHE A 60 -3.86 -2.75 1.31
CA PHE A 60 -2.44 -2.86 1.60
C PHE A 60 -1.95 -1.65 2.40
N ILE A 61 -1.73 -1.85 3.70
CA ILE A 61 -1.31 -0.79 4.62
C ILE A 61 0.21 -0.83 4.75
N LYS A 62 0.86 0.19 4.18
CA LYS A 62 2.29 0.42 4.38
C LYS A 62 2.49 1.22 5.66
N LYS A 63 3.15 0.63 6.66
CA LYS A 63 3.67 1.38 7.80
C LYS A 63 4.92 2.12 7.35
N THR A 64 4.77 3.32 6.77
CA THR A 64 5.90 4.23 6.67
C THR A 64 6.21 4.71 8.09
N LYS A 65 7.48 4.55 8.51
CA LYS A 65 7.95 5.22 9.72
C LYS A 65 8.11 6.68 9.34
N SER A 66 7.13 7.52 9.67
CA SER A 66 7.23 8.99 9.64
C SER A 66 7.87 9.58 8.38
N ASP A 67 7.05 9.77 7.33
CA ASP A 67 7.47 10.48 6.12
C ASP A 67 7.90 11.94 6.39
N GLU A 68 7.57 12.52 7.55
CA GLU A 68 8.05 13.87 7.93
C GLU A 68 9.52 13.89 8.40
N ALA A 69 9.95 12.92 9.21
CA ALA A 69 11.31 12.89 9.76
C ALA A 69 12.36 12.55 8.68
N ASP A 70 11.99 11.72 7.71
CA ASP A 70 12.87 11.35 6.60
C ASP A 70 12.92 12.43 5.52
N PHE A 71 11.87 13.24 5.35
CA PHE A 71 11.85 14.32 4.36
C PHE A 71 12.72 15.51 4.79
N GLU A 72 12.71 15.87 6.08
CA GLU A 72 13.58 16.93 6.61
C GLU A 72 15.07 16.52 6.52
N LEU A 73 15.38 15.26 6.85
CA LEU A 73 16.71 14.68 6.70
C LEU A 73 17.16 14.60 5.22
N TRP A 74 16.23 14.28 4.31
CA TRP A 74 16.50 14.26 2.87
C TRP A 74 16.76 15.67 2.31
N CYS A 75 15.98 16.66 2.74
CA CYS A 75 16.17 18.07 2.37
C CYS A 75 17.49 18.64 2.86
N GLU A 76 17.92 18.31 4.08
CA GLU A 76 19.24 18.71 4.60
C GLU A 76 20.39 18.07 3.82
N LYS A 77 20.27 16.78 3.50
CA LYS A 77 21.33 16.01 2.83
C LYS A 77 21.49 16.34 1.35
N TYR A 78 20.40 16.68 0.64
CA TYR A 78 20.41 16.87 -0.82
C TYR A 78 20.07 18.29 -1.28
N SER A 79 19.90 19.25 -0.36
CA SER A 79 19.91 20.71 -0.57
C SER A 79 19.50 21.17 -1.98
N CYS A 80 18.20 21.09 -2.30
CA CYS A 80 17.67 21.68 -3.53
C CYS A 80 17.44 23.19 -3.32
N GLU A 81 18.04 24.04 -4.17
CA GLU A 81 17.88 25.51 -4.15
C GLU A 81 16.40 25.95 -4.16
N LEU A 82 15.49 25.11 -4.69
CA LEU A 82 14.06 25.37 -4.73
C LEU A 82 13.39 25.35 -3.34
N TRP A 83 13.93 24.60 -2.37
CA TRP A 83 13.36 24.50 -1.01
C TRP A 83 13.82 25.64 -0.09
N GLN A 84 15.09 26.07 -0.22
CA GLN A 84 15.61 27.22 0.53
C GLN A 84 14.87 28.53 0.18
N ASN A 85 14.46 28.69 -1.08
CA ASN A 85 13.71 29.84 -1.56
C ASN A 85 12.24 29.89 -1.10
N GLN A 86 11.66 28.77 -0.64
CA GLN A 86 10.31 28.75 -0.08
C GLN A 86 10.26 29.12 1.41
N LYS A 87 11.29 28.77 2.21
CA LYS A 87 11.37 29.18 3.63
C LYS A 87 11.48 30.70 3.84
N GLN A 88 11.87 31.45 2.81
CA GLN A 88 11.98 32.92 2.85
C GLN A 88 10.66 33.64 2.48
N LYS A 89 9.62 32.90 2.10
CA LYS A 89 8.30 33.45 1.74
C LYS A 89 7.24 33.07 2.77
N THR A 90 7.46 33.35 4.05
CA THR A 90 6.33 33.56 4.96
C THR A 90 5.88 35.01 4.76
N PRO A 91 4.61 35.29 4.42
CA PRO A 91 4.10 36.65 4.52
C PRO A 91 3.98 36.97 6.01
N THR A 92 4.82 37.85 6.52
CA THR A 92 4.42 38.68 7.66
C THR A 92 3.32 39.60 7.19
N SER A 93 2.06 39.20 7.39
CA SER A 93 0.99 40.05 7.91
C SER A 93 -0.29 39.25 8.17
#